data_AF-A0A942MKD1-F1
#
_entry.id   AF-A0A942MKD1-F1
#
_cell.length_a   1.000
_cell.length_b   1.000
_cell.length_c   1.000
_cell.angle_alpha   90.00
_cell.angle_beta   90.00
_cell.angle_gamma   90.00
#
_symmetry.space_group_name_H-M   'P 1'
#
loop_
_entity.id
_entity.type
_entity.pdbx_description
1 polymer ?
#
loop_
_entity_poly.entity_id
_entity_poly.type
_entity_poly.pdbx_seq_one_letter_code
_entity_poly.pdbx_strand_id
1 'polypeptide(L)'
;MNRRIILILLLSFVVIMAGCAKRDEGQQPPPAGGSEIDINAIVAQWVDSNHANIHLVPAQRDNCVVCHDGGAFSAQLTQQAEIDRDFFVAIDCRACHNGRGVELMEAGTVSIPTKENVQGGLGAMCMSCHNARRVPDINDARRSSPHSSAQSDVFTASGGIRAPGFNYGSTAAHTNIDDTCVGCHMTATEDGYRQHTFRVEDAAAACGRCHQNINTLNLQARNDYDGDGSTEGIQDEVQGLLDVLKAAINEVLDGGSFQTGGGQVQFLNAAGEQVEVPNEVYQAGYNYFLVYYDGSLGVHNPMFAVQLLQQSYKMLTGDDVPGAEMR
;
A
#
# COMPACT_ATOMS: atom_id res chain seq x y z
N MET A 1 5.96 46.63 -78.73
CA MET A 1 7.03 46.38 -79.72
C MET A 1 8.09 45.50 -79.07
N ASN A 2 8.47 44.42 -79.74
CA ASN A 2 9.36 43.35 -79.30
C ASN A 2 10.73 43.80 -78.76
N ARG A 3 11.29 42.96 -77.86
CA ARG A 3 12.68 42.41 -77.75
C ARG A 3 13.25 42.55 -76.34
N ARG A 4 13.33 41.44 -75.58
CA ARG A 4 14.42 40.44 -75.50
C ARG A 4 15.52 40.82 -74.48
N ILE A 5 15.55 40.05 -73.39
CA ILE A 5 16.70 39.33 -72.77
C ILE A 5 17.86 40.21 -72.24
N ILE A 6 18.16 40.11 -70.94
CA ILE A 6 19.41 39.54 -70.39
C ILE A 6 19.27 39.34 -68.86
N LEU A 7 19.59 38.13 -68.45
CA LEU A 7 19.78 37.60 -67.10
C LEU A 7 20.75 38.45 -66.25
N ILE A 8 20.54 38.53 -64.94
CA ILE A 8 21.53 38.22 -63.88
C ILE A 8 20.76 38.02 -62.57
N LEU A 9 20.74 36.77 -62.10
CA LEU A 9 20.32 36.35 -60.76
C LEU A 9 21.48 36.68 -59.80
N LEU A 10 21.24 37.57 -58.84
CA LEU A 10 22.09 37.75 -57.65
C LEU A 10 21.21 37.50 -56.43
N LEU A 11 21.07 36.21 -56.08
CA LEU A 11 20.54 35.80 -54.78
C LEU A 11 21.70 35.90 -53.77
N SER A 12 21.64 36.91 -52.91
CA SER A 12 22.54 37.09 -51.79
C SER A 12 22.30 36.00 -50.74
N PHE A 13 23.21 35.02 -50.69
CA PHE A 13 23.27 34.01 -49.64
C PHE A 13 24.00 34.61 -48.43
N VAL A 14 23.26 34.93 -47.36
CA VAL A 14 23.85 35.28 -46.06
C VAL A 14 24.22 33.98 -45.37
N VAL A 15 25.50 33.61 -45.44
CA VAL A 15 26.09 32.54 -44.62
C VAL A 15 26.38 33.11 -43.24
N ILE A 16 25.62 32.70 -42.22
CA ILE A 16 25.99 32.92 -40.82
C ILE A 16 27.08 31.91 -40.49
N MET A 17 28.34 32.36 -40.47
CA MET A 17 29.47 31.62 -39.91
C MET A 17 29.35 31.65 -38.38
N ALA A 18 28.62 30.70 -37.79
CA ALA A 18 28.79 30.35 -36.39
C ALA A 18 30.06 29.49 -36.30
N GLY A 19 31.16 30.11 -35.87
CA GLY A 19 32.41 29.40 -35.64
C GLY A 19 32.23 28.32 -34.58
N CYS A 20 32.50 27.07 -34.93
CA CYS A 20 32.72 26.00 -33.96
C CYS A 20 33.98 26.35 -33.15
N ALA A 21 33.79 26.83 -31.92
CA ALA A 21 34.86 26.85 -30.94
C ALA A 21 35.28 25.38 -30.70
N LYS A 22 36.56 25.07 -30.97
CA LYS A 22 37.16 23.78 -30.64
C LYS A 22 36.97 23.55 -29.14
N ARG A 23 36.23 22.50 -28.78
CA ARG A 23 36.25 21.96 -27.41
C ARG A 23 37.65 21.39 -27.18
N ASP A 24 38.31 21.83 -26.12
CA ASP A 24 39.49 21.16 -25.59
C ASP A 24 39.09 19.73 -25.21
N GLU A 25 39.55 18.77 -26.01
CA GLU A 25 39.57 17.36 -25.65
C GLU A 25 40.69 17.16 -24.61
N GLY A 26 40.39 17.47 -23.35
CA GLY A 26 41.43 17.46 -22.31
C GLY A 26 40.97 17.45 -20.86
N GLN A 27 39.67 17.41 -20.58
CA GLN A 27 39.18 17.20 -19.23
C GLN A 27 37.95 16.30 -19.26
N GLN A 28 38.13 15.05 -18.85
CA GLN A 28 37.03 14.25 -18.36
C GLN A 28 36.33 15.06 -17.26
N PRO A 29 34.99 15.13 -17.25
CA PRO A 29 34.30 15.59 -16.05
C PRO A 29 34.82 14.76 -14.87
N PRO A 30 35.01 15.37 -13.68
CA PRO A 30 35.40 14.60 -12.51
C PRO A 30 34.41 13.44 -12.38
N PRO A 31 34.87 12.21 -12.08
CA PRO A 31 33.95 11.11 -11.86
C PRO A 31 32.93 11.59 -10.84
N ALA A 32 31.64 11.51 -11.20
CA ALA A 32 30.60 11.61 -10.19
C ALA A 32 31.01 10.59 -9.11
N GLY A 33 31.27 11.09 -7.90
CA GLY A 33 31.55 10.23 -6.76
C GLY A 33 30.28 9.45 -6.44
N GLY A 34 29.97 8.45 -7.25
CA GLY A 34 29.03 7.41 -6.91
C GLY A 34 29.78 6.51 -5.96
N SER A 35 29.37 6.49 -4.70
CA SER A 35 29.52 5.27 -3.92
C SER A 35 29.02 4.13 -4.81
N GLU A 36 29.88 3.16 -5.07
CA GLU A 36 29.45 1.91 -5.69
C GLU A 36 28.36 1.35 -4.77
N ILE A 37 27.13 1.20 -5.28
CA ILE A 37 26.01 0.71 -4.47
C ILE A 37 26.41 -0.65 -3.91
N ASP A 38 26.46 -0.78 -2.59
CA ASP A 38 26.77 -2.05 -1.95
C ASP A 38 25.61 -3.02 -2.13
N ILE A 39 25.70 -3.83 -3.17
CA ILE A 39 24.71 -4.86 -3.49
C ILE A 39 24.58 -5.88 -2.36
N ASN A 40 25.65 -6.16 -1.60
CA ASN A 40 25.58 -7.11 -0.49
C ASN A 40 24.75 -6.54 0.66
N ALA A 41 24.84 -5.24 0.92
CA ALA A 41 24.01 -4.56 1.91
C ALA A 41 22.52 -4.61 1.53
N ILE A 42 22.19 -4.38 0.25
CA ILE A 42 20.80 -4.51 -0.25
C ILE A 42 20.30 -5.95 -0.11
N VAL A 43 21.10 -6.93 -0.50
CA VAL A 43 20.74 -8.35 -0.35
C VAL A 43 20.53 -8.72 1.12
N ALA A 44 21.39 -8.25 2.03
CA ALA A 44 21.24 -8.50 3.45
C ALA A 44 19.94 -7.90 4.01
N GLN A 45 19.57 -6.68 3.61
CA GLN A 45 18.31 -6.05 3.99
C GLN A 45 17.09 -6.83 3.46
N TRP A 46 17.14 -7.29 2.20
CA TRP A 46 16.08 -8.10 1.64
C TRP A 46 15.95 -9.45 2.36
N VAL A 47 17.06 -10.12 2.68
CA VAL A 47 17.07 -11.40 3.43
C VAL A 47 16.44 -11.25 4.81
N ASP A 48 16.60 -10.11 5.48
CA ASP A 48 15.95 -9.81 6.77
C ASP A 48 14.45 -9.52 6.65
N SER A 49 13.97 -9.21 5.44
CA SER A 49 12.57 -8.91 5.19
C SER A 49 11.70 -10.17 5.05
N ASN A 50 10.39 -10.02 5.26
CA ASN A 50 9.44 -11.11 5.03
C ASN A 50 9.33 -11.50 3.54
N HIS A 51 9.77 -10.66 2.59
CA HIS A 51 9.74 -10.99 1.17
C HIS A 51 10.72 -12.10 0.79
N ALA A 52 11.74 -12.36 1.60
CA ALA A 52 12.67 -13.47 1.42
C ALA A 52 12.08 -14.84 1.80
N ASN A 53 10.91 -14.86 2.47
CA ASN A 53 10.26 -16.09 2.90
C ASN A 53 9.33 -16.65 1.82
N ILE A 54 9.48 -17.94 1.53
CA ILE A 54 8.61 -18.64 0.57
C ILE A 54 7.35 -19.10 1.28
N HIS A 55 6.21 -18.55 0.88
CA HIS A 55 4.90 -19.01 1.34
C HIS A 55 4.37 -20.11 0.41
N LEU A 56 4.75 -21.36 0.69
CA LEU A 56 4.43 -22.50 -0.19
C LEU A 56 2.93 -22.72 -0.39
N VAL A 57 2.12 -22.61 0.66
CA VAL A 57 0.67 -22.87 0.58
C VAL A 57 -0.03 -21.98 -0.45
N PRO A 58 0.13 -20.64 -0.46
CA PRO A 58 -0.45 -19.81 -1.51
C PRO A 58 0.31 -19.89 -2.84
N ALA A 59 1.63 -20.12 -2.86
CA ALA A 59 2.36 -20.32 -4.11
C ALA A 59 1.85 -21.55 -4.89
N GLN A 60 1.34 -22.56 -4.18
CA GLN A 60 0.72 -23.77 -4.75
C GLN A 60 -0.75 -23.59 -5.17
N ARG A 61 -1.22 -22.36 -5.37
CA ARG A 61 -2.61 -22.08 -5.78
C ARG A 61 -2.64 -21.15 -6.96
N ASP A 62 -3.47 -21.51 -7.94
CA ASP A 62 -3.73 -20.65 -9.09
C ASP A 62 -4.36 -19.33 -8.64
N ASN A 63 -4.01 -18.26 -9.34
CA ASN A 63 -4.31 -16.86 -9.03
C ASN A 63 -3.67 -16.31 -7.74
N CYS A 64 -3.15 -17.16 -6.85
CA CYS A 64 -2.37 -16.76 -5.69
C CYS A 64 -0.88 -16.69 -6.02
N VAL A 65 -0.38 -17.61 -6.85
CA VAL A 65 1.03 -17.72 -7.22
C VAL A 65 1.61 -16.43 -7.79
N VAL A 66 0.79 -15.65 -8.51
CA VAL A 66 1.20 -14.37 -9.10
C VAL A 66 1.73 -13.38 -8.06
N CYS A 67 1.29 -13.43 -6.79
CA CYS A 67 1.79 -12.55 -5.73
C CYS A 67 2.64 -13.28 -4.67
N HIS A 68 2.80 -14.60 -4.80
CA HIS A 68 3.49 -15.45 -3.84
C HIS A 68 4.70 -16.18 -4.42
N ASP A 69 5.10 -15.81 -5.64
CA ASP A 69 6.33 -16.24 -6.30
C ASP A 69 6.87 -15.12 -7.18
N GLY A 70 8.12 -14.68 -6.95
CA GLY A 70 8.69 -13.52 -7.62
C GLY A 70 8.90 -13.69 -9.13
N GLY A 71 9.16 -14.92 -9.58
CA GLY A 71 9.28 -15.23 -11.01
C GLY A 71 7.93 -15.22 -11.71
N ALA A 72 6.91 -15.80 -11.07
CA ALA A 72 5.54 -15.78 -11.56
C ALA A 72 4.99 -14.36 -11.61
N PHE A 73 5.25 -13.54 -10.59
CA PHE A 73 4.86 -12.12 -10.60
C PHE A 73 5.48 -11.39 -11.80
N SER A 74 6.81 -11.46 -11.94
CA SER A 74 7.55 -10.73 -12.98
C SER A 74 7.09 -11.11 -14.39
N ALA A 75 6.75 -12.38 -14.61
CA ALA A 75 6.24 -12.91 -15.88
C ALA A 75 4.70 -12.90 -15.98
N GLN A 76 3.99 -12.36 -15.00
CA GLN A 76 2.52 -12.29 -14.93
C GLN A 76 1.81 -13.65 -15.03
N LEU A 77 2.44 -14.72 -14.54
CA LEU A 77 1.88 -16.07 -14.55
C LEU A 77 0.86 -16.22 -13.43
N THR A 78 -0.33 -16.68 -13.78
CA THR A 78 -1.43 -16.84 -12.81
C THR A 78 -1.70 -18.29 -12.48
N GLN A 79 -1.23 -19.24 -13.31
CA GLN A 79 -1.41 -20.67 -13.09
C GLN A 79 -0.06 -21.30 -12.75
N GLN A 80 -0.05 -22.24 -11.81
CA GLN A 80 1.19 -22.93 -11.45
C GLN A 80 1.77 -23.73 -12.62
N ALA A 81 0.91 -24.28 -13.47
CA ALA A 81 1.30 -25.07 -14.62
C ALA A 81 2.08 -24.26 -15.68
N GLU A 82 2.08 -22.92 -15.60
CA GLU A 82 2.84 -22.05 -16.50
C GLU A 82 4.30 -21.85 -16.03
N ILE A 83 4.63 -22.26 -14.81
CA ILE A 83 5.96 -22.07 -14.22
C ILE A 83 6.90 -23.16 -14.74
N ASP A 84 7.89 -22.77 -15.54
CA ASP A 84 8.91 -23.67 -16.10
C ASP A 84 10.04 -23.98 -15.09
N ARG A 85 9.66 -24.56 -13.94
CA ARG A 85 10.55 -25.12 -12.90
C ARG A 85 9.74 -25.89 -11.84
N ASP A 86 10.42 -26.78 -11.14
CA ASP A 86 9.81 -27.68 -10.14
C ASP A 86 9.83 -27.17 -8.69
N PHE A 87 10.14 -25.88 -8.48
CA PHE A 87 10.22 -25.27 -7.15
C PHE A 87 9.62 -23.87 -7.18
N PHE A 88 9.18 -23.35 -6.02
CA PHE A 88 8.75 -21.96 -5.83
C PHE A 88 9.90 -21.09 -5.32
N VAL A 89 9.85 -19.79 -5.60
CA VAL A 89 10.82 -18.80 -5.10
C VAL A 89 10.11 -17.76 -4.25
N ALA A 90 10.90 -17.04 -3.46
CA ALA A 90 10.43 -15.92 -2.67
C ALA A 90 10.04 -14.74 -3.58
N ILE A 91 9.57 -13.64 -2.99
CA ILE A 91 9.46 -12.36 -3.69
C ILE A 91 10.88 -11.78 -3.79
N ASP A 92 11.63 -12.29 -4.77
CA ASP A 92 13.03 -11.94 -5.02
C ASP A 92 13.19 -10.67 -5.85
N CYS A 93 14.43 -10.28 -6.12
CA CYS A 93 14.78 -9.05 -6.83
C CYS A 93 14.05 -8.91 -8.18
N ARG A 94 13.76 -10.03 -8.87
CA ARG A 94 13.11 -10.02 -10.18
C ARG A 94 11.67 -9.56 -10.11
N ALA A 95 10.99 -9.79 -8.98
CA ALA A 95 9.60 -9.37 -8.80
C ALA A 95 9.45 -7.86 -9.00
N CYS A 96 10.39 -7.07 -8.48
CA CYS A 96 10.38 -5.61 -8.58
C CYS A 96 11.22 -5.09 -9.75
N HIS A 97 12.40 -5.64 -9.99
CA HIS A 97 13.38 -5.07 -10.94
C HIS A 97 13.30 -5.64 -12.35
N ASN A 98 12.37 -6.57 -12.65
CA ASN A 98 12.14 -7.09 -13.99
C ASN A 98 10.64 -7.14 -14.33
N GLY A 99 10.32 -7.12 -15.62
CA GLY A 99 8.98 -7.42 -16.14
C GLY A 99 7.90 -6.58 -15.47
N ARG A 100 6.87 -7.25 -14.93
CA ARG A 100 5.71 -6.60 -14.32
C ARG A 100 6.04 -5.57 -13.25
N GLY A 101 7.08 -5.78 -12.45
CA GLY A 101 7.46 -4.83 -11.41
C GLY A 101 7.91 -3.49 -11.96
N VAL A 102 8.76 -3.53 -12.99
CA VAL A 102 9.24 -2.33 -13.70
C VAL A 102 8.08 -1.64 -14.42
N GLU A 103 7.22 -2.41 -15.10
CA GLU A 103 6.05 -1.85 -15.79
C GLU A 103 5.14 -1.05 -14.84
N LEU A 104 4.89 -1.58 -13.64
CA LEU A 104 4.04 -0.90 -12.65
C LEU A 104 4.70 0.36 -12.09
N MET A 105 6.01 0.31 -11.82
CA MET A 105 6.76 1.48 -11.38
C MET A 105 6.83 2.57 -12.45
N GLU A 106 7.05 2.21 -13.72
CA GLU A 106 7.07 3.14 -14.85
C GLU A 106 5.68 3.73 -15.13
N ALA A 107 4.62 2.91 -15.04
CA ALA A 107 3.26 3.39 -15.19
C ALA A 107 2.84 4.34 -14.05
N GLY A 108 3.43 4.20 -12.86
CA GLY A 108 3.14 5.00 -11.67
C GLY A 108 1.71 4.85 -11.13
N THR A 109 0.94 3.93 -11.70
CA THR A 109 -0.49 3.75 -11.43
C THR A 109 -0.85 2.27 -11.41
N VAL A 110 -1.87 1.93 -10.62
CA VAL A 110 -2.40 0.57 -10.51
C VAL A 110 -3.89 0.58 -10.20
N SER A 111 -4.60 -0.44 -10.64
CA SER A 111 -5.96 -0.71 -10.17
C SER A 111 -5.95 -1.79 -9.10
N ILE A 112 -6.60 -1.51 -7.99
CA ILE A 112 -6.92 -2.49 -6.95
C ILE A 112 -8.42 -2.80 -7.03
N PRO A 113 -8.90 -3.94 -6.50
CA PRO A 113 -10.30 -4.34 -6.63
C PRO A 113 -11.31 -3.26 -6.24
N THR A 114 -11.00 -2.47 -5.20
CA THR A 114 -11.88 -1.43 -4.67
C THR A 114 -11.70 -0.06 -5.32
N LYS A 115 -10.68 0.13 -6.19
CA LYS A 115 -10.37 1.44 -6.79
C LYS A 115 -9.52 1.32 -8.05
N GLU A 116 -10.03 1.91 -9.13
CA GLU A 116 -9.32 2.02 -10.41
C GLU A 116 -8.34 3.22 -10.42
N ASN A 117 -7.26 3.11 -11.21
CA ASN A 117 -6.32 4.21 -11.50
C ASN A 117 -5.71 4.89 -10.25
N VAL A 118 -5.38 4.09 -9.22
CA VAL A 118 -4.69 4.58 -8.03
C VAL A 118 -3.32 5.13 -8.44
N GLN A 119 -3.06 6.39 -8.09
CA GLN A 119 -1.76 7.03 -8.28
C GLN A 119 -0.80 6.56 -7.19
N GLY A 120 0.19 5.74 -7.54
CA GLY A 120 1.12 5.13 -6.58
C GLY A 120 2.57 5.60 -6.74
N GLY A 121 2.93 6.20 -7.87
CA GLY A 121 4.34 6.37 -8.24
C GLY A 121 5.04 5.01 -8.22
N LEU A 122 6.25 4.94 -7.66
CA LEU A 122 6.93 3.66 -7.47
C LEU A 122 6.13 2.67 -6.59
N GLY A 123 5.31 3.16 -5.66
CA GLY A 123 4.45 2.33 -4.81
C GLY A 123 3.31 1.62 -5.54
N ALA A 124 3.02 1.95 -6.81
CA ALA A 124 2.03 1.22 -7.62
C ALA A 124 2.36 -0.28 -7.73
N MET A 125 3.66 -0.61 -7.76
CA MET A 125 4.15 -1.98 -7.70
C MET A 125 3.74 -2.67 -6.37
N CYS A 126 3.94 -2.02 -5.23
CA CYS A 126 3.59 -2.55 -3.90
C CYS A 126 2.09 -2.84 -3.81
N MET A 127 1.26 -1.90 -4.26
CA MET A 127 -0.19 -1.97 -4.21
C MET A 127 -0.79 -3.11 -5.06
N SER A 128 -0.05 -3.60 -6.07
CA SER A 128 -0.50 -4.72 -6.92
C SER A 128 -0.66 -6.04 -6.15
N CYS A 129 0.15 -6.24 -5.10
CA CYS A 129 0.07 -7.38 -4.19
C CYS A 129 -0.62 -7.01 -2.86
N HIS A 130 -0.37 -5.80 -2.35
CA HIS A 130 -0.88 -5.34 -1.06
C HIS A 130 -2.28 -4.72 -1.16
N ASN A 131 -3.26 -5.53 -1.58
CA ASN A 131 -4.68 -5.19 -1.55
C ASN A 131 -5.56 -6.35 -1.07
N ALA A 132 -6.82 -6.07 -0.77
CA ALA A 132 -7.79 -7.03 -0.23
C ALA A 132 -8.23 -8.12 -1.22
N ARG A 133 -7.78 -8.08 -2.49
CA ARG A 133 -8.05 -9.03 -3.58
C ARG A 133 -9.50 -9.13 -4.05
N ARG A 134 -10.43 -8.45 -3.39
CA ARG A 134 -11.86 -8.43 -3.71
C ARG A 134 -12.50 -7.12 -3.27
N VAL A 135 -13.59 -6.77 -3.95
CA VAL A 135 -14.53 -5.78 -3.43
C VAL A 135 -15.30 -6.43 -2.28
N PRO A 136 -15.37 -5.81 -1.09
CA PRO A 136 -16.20 -6.30 0.00
C PRO A 136 -17.68 -6.25 -0.37
N ASP A 137 -18.43 -7.31 -0.06
CA ASP A 137 -19.88 -7.37 -0.24
C ASP A 137 -20.54 -7.88 1.04
N ILE A 138 -21.43 -7.05 1.62
CA ILE A 138 -22.18 -7.38 2.83
C ILE A 138 -23.11 -8.58 2.64
N ASN A 139 -23.52 -8.85 1.38
CA ASN A 139 -24.41 -9.94 1.00
C ASN A 139 -23.65 -11.21 0.61
N ASP A 140 -22.32 -11.24 0.76
CA ASP A 140 -21.55 -12.44 0.48
C ASP A 140 -21.95 -13.57 1.43
N ALA A 141 -22.66 -14.56 0.90
CA ALA A 141 -23.06 -15.76 1.63
C ALA A 141 -21.86 -16.55 2.18
N ARG A 142 -20.68 -16.42 1.56
CA ARG A 142 -19.44 -17.04 2.05
C ARG A 142 -18.87 -16.34 3.28
N ARG A 143 -19.32 -15.12 3.59
CA ARG A 143 -18.77 -14.26 4.67
C ARG A 143 -17.26 -14.12 4.56
N SER A 144 -16.79 -13.86 3.35
CA SER A 144 -15.38 -13.69 3.00
C SER A 144 -14.62 -12.73 3.92
N SER A 145 -13.38 -13.07 4.31
CA SER A 145 -12.50 -12.14 5.05
C SER A 145 -11.79 -11.13 4.13
N PRO A 146 -11.30 -9.98 4.60
CA PRO A 146 -10.28 -9.27 3.83
C PRO A 146 -9.03 -10.15 3.66
N HIS A 147 -8.27 -9.95 2.58
CA HIS A 147 -6.94 -10.55 2.48
C HIS A 147 -6.02 -9.91 3.52
N SER A 148 -5.02 -10.64 4.01
CA SER A 148 -4.09 -10.18 5.05
C SER A 148 -3.13 -9.08 4.58
N SER A 149 -3.08 -8.79 3.28
CA SER A 149 -2.28 -7.72 2.68
C SER A 149 -3.13 -6.52 2.26
N ALA A 150 -4.21 -6.18 2.98
CA ALA A 150 -5.17 -5.15 2.56
C ALA A 150 -4.73 -3.68 2.72
N GLN A 151 -3.42 -3.40 2.75
CA GLN A 151 -2.90 -2.06 3.06
C GLN A 151 -3.39 -0.99 2.07
N SER A 152 -3.46 -1.30 0.77
CA SER A 152 -3.89 -0.32 -0.25
C SER A 152 -5.34 0.11 -0.08
N ASP A 153 -6.21 -0.78 0.38
CA ASP A 153 -7.63 -0.51 0.59
C ASP A 153 -7.86 0.49 1.72
N VAL A 154 -7.03 0.41 2.78
CA VAL A 154 -7.01 1.37 3.88
C VAL A 154 -6.33 2.67 3.46
N PHE A 155 -5.13 2.58 2.87
CA PHE A 155 -4.36 3.75 2.39
C PHE A 155 -5.21 4.62 1.46
N THR A 156 -5.88 4.02 0.47
CA THR A 156 -6.66 4.76 -0.52
C THR A 156 -8.07 5.13 -0.07
N ALA A 157 -8.45 4.77 1.17
CA ALA A 157 -9.79 4.92 1.74
C ALA A 157 -10.88 4.39 0.80
N SER A 158 -10.70 3.17 0.26
CA SER A 158 -11.68 2.51 -0.62
C SER A 158 -12.19 1.18 -0.06
N GLY A 159 -11.52 0.63 0.94
CA GLY A 159 -11.88 -0.65 1.56
C GLY A 159 -13.12 -0.62 2.45
N GLY A 160 -13.36 -1.78 3.05
CA GLY A 160 -14.37 -2.01 4.09
C GLY A 160 -15.78 -2.20 3.58
N ILE A 161 -16.59 -2.89 4.38
CA ILE A 161 -18.05 -2.90 4.22
C ILE A 161 -18.59 -1.60 4.82
N ARG A 162 -18.98 -0.67 3.96
CA ARG A 162 -19.30 0.73 4.33
C ARG A 162 -20.69 0.89 4.94
N ALA A 163 -20.81 1.77 5.93
CA ALA A 163 -22.10 2.17 6.48
C ALA A 163 -22.93 2.94 5.44
N PRO A 164 -24.21 2.60 5.24
CA PRO A 164 -25.08 3.30 4.29
C PRO A 164 -25.21 4.80 4.61
N GLY A 165 -25.04 5.66 3.60
CA GLY A 165 -25.23 7.11 3.74
C GLY A 165 -24.10 7.85 4.47
N PHE A 166 -23.09 7.15 4.98
CA PHE A 166 -21.91 7.78 5.57
C PHE A 166 -20.85 8.07 4.50
N ASN A 167 -20.32 9.29 4.50
CA ASN A 167 -19.24 9.69 3.60
C ASN A 167 -17.89 9.60 4.33
N TYR A 168 -17.12 8.57 4.02
CA TYR A 168 -15.80 8.36 4.61
C TYR A 168 -14.78 9.36 4.07
N GLY A 169 -14.08 10.03 4.99
CA GLY A 169 -12.95 10.89 4.71
C GLY A 169 -11.66 10.12 4.45
N SER A 170 -10.63 10.87 4.06
CA SER A 170 -9.30 10.34 3.79
C SER A 170 -8.24 11.36 4.22
N THR A 171 -7.15 10.88 4.82
CA THR A 171 -5.99 11.70 5.16
C THR A 171 -5.17 12.00 3.91
N ALA A 172 -5.59 13.01 3.14
CA ALA A 172 -4.98 13.37 1.85
C ALA A 172 -3.47 13.62 1.92
N ALA A 173 -2.97 14.12 3.06
CA ALA A 173 -1.54 14.36 3.25
C ALA A 173 -0.70 13.07 3.18
N HIS A 174 -1.25 11.93 3.60
CA HIS A 174 -0.56 10.63 3.52
C HIS A 174 -0.75 10.02 2.13
N THR A 175 -1.95 10.12 1.55
CA THR A 175 -2.23 9.51 0.24
C THR A 175 -1.53 10.19 -0.92
N ASN A 176 -1.04 11.42 -0.72
CA ASN A 176 -0.35 12.23 -1.73
C ASN A 176 1.17 12.33 -1.49
N ILE A 177 1.74 11.47 -0.64
CA ILE A 177 3.20 11.37 -0.49
C ILE A 177 3.80 10.86 -1.81
N ASP A 178 4.89 11.49 -2.25
CA ASP A 178 5.63 11.09 -3.44
C ASP A 178 6.06 9.61 -3.32
N ASP A 179 5.80 8.82 -4.37
CA ASP A 179 6.03 7.38 -4.42
C ASP A 179 5.33 6.52 -3.35
N THR A 180 4.39 7.11 -2.60
CA THR A 180 3.49 6.47 -1.64
C THR A 180 4.23 5.50 -0.69
N CYS A 181 4.04 4.18 -0.85
CA CYS A 181 4.62 3.13 -0.02
C CYS A 181 6.15 3.25 0.07
N VAL A 182 6.82 3.53 -1.06
CA VAL A 182 8.28 3.66 -1.14
C VAL A 182 8.78 4.88 -0.35
N GLY A 183 7.96 5.93 -0.25
CA GLY A 183 8.28 7.14 0.50
C GLY A 183 8.53 6.89 1.99
N CYS A 184 7.83 5.92 2.59
CA CYS A 184 7.96 5.61 4.02
C CYS A 184 8.72 4.30 4.28
N HIS A 185 8.50 3.25 3.47
CA HIS A 185 9.05 1.92 3.72
C HIS A 185 10.43 1.69 3.10
N MET A 186 10.87 2.58 2.20
CA MET A 186 12.15 2.49 1.50
C MET A 186 12.86 3.85 1.51
N THR A 187 13.01 4.40 2.71
CA THR A 187 13.75 5.63 2.97
C THR A 187 15.19 5.54 2.45
N ALA A 188 15.74 6.68 2.04
CA ALA A 188 17.12 6.74 1.57
C ALA A 188 18.09 6.49 2.72
N THR A 189 19.14 5.71 2.45
CA THR A 189 20.26 5.45 3.35
C THR A 189 21.34 6.52 3.18
N GLU A 190 22.25 6.61 4.14
CA GLU A 190 23.42 7.51 4.05
C GLU A 190 24.32 7.22 2.83
N ASP A 191 24.35 5.97 2.37
CA ASP A 191 25.14 5.51 1.23
C ASP A 191 24.50 5.83 -0.13
N GLY A 192 23.31 6.47 -0.14
CA GLY A 192 22.66 6.99 -1.34
C GLY A 192 21.75 6.01 -2.08
N TYR A 193 21.42 4.86 -1.48
CA TYR A 193 20.42 3.91 -1.99
C TYR A 193 19.17 3.89 -1.10
N ARG A 194 18.08 3.25 -1.54
CA ARG A 194 16.86 3.07 -0.72
C ARG A 194 16.89 1.75 0.04
N GLN A 195 16.51 1.74 1.31
CA GLN A 195 16.53 0.50 2.09
C GLN A 195 15.55 -0.57 1.57
N HIS A 196 15.95 -1.83 1.64
CA HIS A 196 15.19 -3.01 1.19
C HIS A 196 14.74 -3.91 2.35
N THR A 197 14.71 -3.39 3.58
CA THR A 197 14.04 -4.07 4.71
C THR A 197 12.52 -3.93 4.63
N PHE A 198 12.04 -2.92 3.89
CA PHE A 198 10.64 -2.53 3.71
C PHE A 198 9.93 -2.14 5.02
N ARG A 199 10.68 -1.98 6.11
CA ARG A 199 10.19 -1.48 7.39
C ARG A 199 10.37 0.03 7.44
N VAL A 200 9.54 0.70 8.23
CA VAL A 200 9.81 2.11 8.58
C VAL A 200 10.80 2.09 9.74
N GLU A 201 12.08 2.22 9.44
CA GLU A 201 13.16 2.15 10.44
C GLU A 201 13.48 3.51 11.07
N ASP A 202 13.30 4.58 10.29
CA ASP A 202 13.52 5.95 10.74
C ASP A 202 12.27 6.79 10.48
N ALA A 203 11.56 7.09 11.56
CA ALA A 203 10.36 7.93 11.54
C ALA A 203 10.67 9.36 11.06
N ALA A 204 11.85 9.90 11.39
CA ALA A 204 12.24 11.25 10.95
C ALA A 204 12.54 11.25 9.45
N ALA A 205 13.20 10.23 8.92
CA ALA A 205 13.43 10.10 7.48
C ALA A 205 12.11 9.93 6.69
N ALA A 206 11.19 9.11 7.19
CA ALA A 206 9.92 8.81 6.53
C ALA A 206 8.90 9.96 6.60
N CYS A 207 8.82 10.65 7.75
CA CYS A 207 7.73 11.57 8.06
C CYS A 207 8.21 13.03 8.25
N GLY A 208 9.52 13.24 8.42
CA GLY A 208 10.15 14.51 8.81
C GLY A 208 10.00 15.65 7.81
N ARG A 209 9.48 15.40 6.60
CA ARG A 209 9.06 16.47 5.69
C ARG A 209 7.89 17.28 6.27
N CYS A 210 6.99 16.63 7.01
CA CYS A 210 5.77 17.24 7.54
C CYS A 210 5.75 17.22 9.08
N HIS A 211 6.21 16.14 9.70
CA HIS A 211 6.20 15.93 11.14
C HIS A 211 7.59 16.18 11.72
N GLN A 212 7.81 17.38 12.25
CA GLN A 212 9.13 17.80 12.75
C GLN A 212 9.42 17.24 14.15
N ASN A 213 10.69 16.94 14.42
CA ASN A 213 11.19 16.50 15.74
C ASN A 213 10.50 15.26 16.31
N ILE A 214 10.20 14.28 15.44
CA ILE A 214 9.57 13.02 15.83
C ILE A 214 10.59 11.89 15.86
N ASN A 215 10.32 10.88 16.69
CA ASN A 215 11.07 9.63 16.76
C ASN A 215 10.15 8.40 16.89
N THR A 216 8.85 8.59 16.65
CA THR A 216 7.81 7.57 16.74
C THR A 216 6.82 7.72 15.60
N LEU A 217 6.22 6.61 15.18
CA LEU A 217 5.08 6.60 14.24
C LEU A 217 3.76 6.86 14.97
N ASN A 218 3.75 6.63 16.28
CA ASN A 218 2.59 6.81 17.14
C ASN A 218 2.48 8.26 17.62
N LEU A 219 2.29 9.18 16.67
CA LEU A 219 2.15 10.60 16.94
C LEU A 219 0.81 10.89 17.62
N GLN A 220 0.81 11.89 18.50
CA GLN A 220 -0.39 12.32 19.23
C GLN A 220 -1.58 12.52 18.28
N ALA A 221 -2.67 11.84 18.60
CA ALA A 221 -3.94 11.98 17.92
C ALA A 221 -4.56 13.36 18.19
N ARG A 222 -5.61 13.69 17.44
CA ARG A 222 -6.28 15.00 17.61
C ARG A 222 -7.28 14.98 18.75
N ASN A 223 -7.95 13.85 18.92
CA ASN A 223 -9.01 13.62 19.87
C ASN A 223 -8.88 12.20 20.41
N ASP A 224 -9.57 11.94 21.51
CA ASP A 224 -9.88 10.61 22.06
C ASP A 224 -10.89 9.91 21.12
N TYR A 225 -10.44 8.94 20.35
CA TYR A 225 -11.24 8.25 19.33
C TYR A 225 -11.85 6.93 19.81
N ASP A 226 -11.30 6.31 20.84
CA ASP A 226 -11.83 5.06 21.42
C ASP A 226 -12.71 5.28 22.66
N GLY A 227 -12.70 6.48 23.22
CA GLY A 227 -13.56 6.94 24.30
C GLY A 227 -13.04 6.59 25.70
N ASP A 228 -11.75 6.32 25.86
CA ASP A 228 -11.16 5.90 27.14
C ASP A 228 -10.92 7.06 28.12
N GLY A 229 -11.14 8.30 27.68
CA GLY A 229 -10.98 9.54 28.44
C GLY A 229 -9.61 10.18 28.29
N SER A 230 -8.74 9.66 27.43
CA SER A 230 -7.41 10.19 27.15
C SER A 230 -7.17 10.36 25.65
N THR A 231 -6.37 11.36 25.26
CA THR A 231 -5.93 11.51 23.87
C THR A 231 -4.50 11.02 23.76
N GLU A 232 -4.33 9.87 23.14
CA GLU A 232 -3.08 9.12 23.02
C GLU A 232 -2.45 9.31 21.63
N GLY A 233 -1.49 8.44 21.27
CA GLY A 233 -0.97 8.40 19.92
C GLY A 233 -1.94 7.69 18.96
N ILE A 234 -1.90 8.02 17.67
CA ILE A 234 -2.85 7.49 16.68
C ILE A 234 -2.91 5.95 16.61
N GLN A 235 -1.80 5.26 16.88
CA GLN A 235 -1.77 3.80 16.89
C GLN A 235 -2.45 3.23 18.13
N ASP A 236 -2.32 3.90 19.28
CA ASP A 236 -3.00 3.50 20.52
C ASP A 236 -4.51 3.69 20.38
N GLU A 237 -4.94 4.86 19.90
CA GLU A 237 -6.35 5.18 19.63
C GLU A 237 -7.02 4.18 18.68
N VAL A 238 -6.34 3.78 17.61
CA VAL A 238 -6.88 2.80 16.66
C VAL A 238 -6.85 1.39 17.24
N GLN A 239 -5.88 1.05 18.08
CA GLN A 239 -5.84 -0.21 18.81
C GLN A 239 -6.99 -0.29 19.83
N GLY A 240 -7.23 0.78 20.58
CA GLY A 240 -8.35 0.90 21.50
C GLY A 240 -9.69 0.76 20.78
N LEU A 241 -9.87 1.40 19.62
CA LEU A 241 -11.06 1.21 18.78
C LEU A 241 -11.24 -0.23 18.29
N LEU A 242 -10.15 -0.92 17.93
CA LEU A 242 -10.21 -2.35 17.59
C LEU A 242 -10.67 -3.17 18.81
N ASP A 243 -10.15 -2.87 19.99
CA ASP A 243 -10.50 -3.57 21.23
C ASP A 243 -11.96 -3.34 21.64
N VAL A 244 -12.45 -2.09 21.55
CA VAL A 244 -13.86 -1.73 21.78
C VAL A 244 -14.78 -2.44 20.79
N LEU A 245 -14.44 -2.43 19.49
CA LEU A 245 -15.24 -3.12 18.47
C LEU A 245 -15.24 -4.64 18.69
N LYS A 246 -14.09 -5.23 19.03
CA LYS A 246 -13.97 -6.65 19.33
C LYS A 246 -14.81 -7.04 20.54
N ALA A 247 -14.80 -6.23 21.60
CA ALA A 247 -15.62 -6.46 22.78
C ALA A 247 -17.12 -6.44 22.41
N ALA A 248 -17.57 -5.45 21.63
CA ALA A 248 -18.95 -5.36 21.18
C ALA A 248 -19.37 -6.56 20.30
N ILE A 249 -18.51 -7.02 19.38
CA ILE A 249 -18.77 -8.22 18.57
C ILE A 249 -18.93 -9.44 19.48
N ASN A 250 -18.02 -9.63 20.43
CA ASN A 250 -18.08 -10.78 21.36
C ASN A 250 -19.32 -10.73 22.27
N GLU A 251 -19.75 -9.54 22.68
CA GLU A 251 -20.98 -9.35 23.45
C GLU A 251 -22.23 -9.72 22.64
N VAL A 252 -22.33 -9.28 21.38
CA VAL A 252 -23.43 -9.68 20.47
C VAL A 252 -23.45 -11.18 20.22
N LEU A 253 -22.30 -11.85 20.30
CA LEU A 253 -22.16 -13.31 20.20
C LEU A 253 -22.39 -14.05 21.54
N ASP A 254 -22.93 -13.39 22.56
CA ASP A 254 -23.19 -13.94 23.89
C ASP A 254 -21.93 -14.56 24.53
N GLY A 255 -20.83 -13.81 24.51
CA GLY A 255 -19.52 -14.27 25.01
C GLY A 255 -18.75 -15.16 24.03
N GLY A 256 -19.18 -15.20 22.78
CA GLY A 256 -18.49 -15.87 21.68
C GLY A 256 -17.22 -15.16 21.21
N SER A 257 -16.74 -15.57 20.03
CA SER A 257 -15.53 -15.01 19.41
C SER A 257 -15.62 -15.02 17.89
N PHE A 258 -14.68 -14.34 17.24
CA PHE A 258 -14.57 -14.34 15.78
C PHE A 258 -13.10 -14.41 15.36
N GLN A 259 -12.87 -15.05 14.22
CA GLN A 259 -11.54 -15.29 13.66
C GLN A 259 -11.60 -15.35 12.14
N THR A 260 -10.45 -15.40 11.49
CA THR A 260 -10.39 -15.72 10.06
C THR A 260 -9.94 -17.16 9.85
N GLY A 261 -10.58 -17.88 8.93
CA GLY A 261 -10.18 -19.23 8.53
C GLY A 261 -10.74 -19.58 7.16
N GLY A 262 -9.96 -20.27 6.33
CA GLY A 262 -10.42 -20.68 4.98
C GLY A 262 -10.82 -19.51 4.05
N GLY A 263 -10.30 -18.30 4.31
CA GLY A 263 -10.65 -17.07 3.58
C GLY A 263 -12.02 -16.49 3.95
N GLN A 264 -12.56 -16.86 5.12
CA GLN A 264 -13.83 -16.39 5.67
C GLN A 264 -13.61 -15.73 7.03
N VAL A 265 -14.52 -14.84 7.41
CA VAL A 265 -14.74 -14.44 8.80
C VAL A 265 -15.64 -15.49 9.43
N GLN A 266 -15.11 -16.19 10.43
CA GLN A 266 -15.79 -17.24 11.18
C GLN A 266 -16.23 -16.68 12.52
N PHE A 267 -17.50 -16.89 12.87
CA PHE A 267 -18.09 -16.48 14.13
C PHE A 267 -18.40 -17.73 14.95
N LEU A 268 -18.01 -17.72 16.22
CA LEU A 268 -18.09 -18.84 17.13
C LEU A 268 -18.92 -18.42 18.36
N ASN A 269 -19.80 -19.29 18.84
CA ASN A 269 -20.45 -19.10 20.14
C ASN A 269 -19.46 -19.37 21.31
N ALA A 270 -19.92 -19.19 22.55
CA ALA A 270 -19.11 -19.44 23.75
C ALA A 270 -18.61 -20.91 23.89
N ALA A 271 -19.27 -21.86 23.22
CA ALA A 271 -18.83 -23.27 23.18
C ALA A 271 -17.78 -23.54 22.07
N GLY A 272 -17.45 -22.54 21.24
CA GLY A 272 -16.51 -22.67 20.13
C GLY A 272 -17.13 -23.25 18.85
N GLU A 273 -18.45 -23.30 18.76
CA GLU A 273 -19.17 -23.80 17.58
C GLU A 273 -19.47 -22.65 16.61
N GLN A 274 -19.34 -22.91 15.31
CA GLN A 274 -19.60 -21.90 14.29
C GLN A 274 -21.10 -21.56 14.22
N VAL A 275 -21.39 -20.26 14.23
CA VAL A 275 -22.76 -19.73 14.18
C VAL A 275 -22.96 -18.81 12.99
N GLU A 276 -24.19 -18.77 12.47
CA GLU A 276 -24.59 -17.74 11.52
C GLU A 276 -24.90 -16.45 12.26
N VAL A 277 -24.53 -15.33 11.64
CA VAL A 277 -24.67 -14.00 12.22
C VAL A 277 -25.39 -13.04 11.26
N PRO A 278 -26.09 -12.02 11.78
CA PRO A 278 -26.61 -10.92 10.99
C PRO A 278 -25.53 -10.18 10.20
N ASN A 279 -25.96 -9.40 9.20
CA ASN A 279 -25.06 -8.68 8.31
C ASN A 279 -24.19 -7.64 9.03
N GLU A 280 -24.73 -7.04 10.09
CA GLU A 280 -24.08 -6.02 10.90
C GLU A 280 -22.88 -6.60 11.66
N VAL A 281 -23.01 -7.83 12.17
CA VAL A 281 -21.91 -8.57 12.81
C VAL A 281 -20.83 -8.95 11.80
N TYR A 282 -21.24 -9.37 10.60
CA TYR A 282 -20.29 -9.63 9.52
C TYR A 282 -19.54 -8.37 9.07
N GLN A 283 -20.26 -7.27 8.88
CA GLN A 283 -19.67 -5.96 8.56
C GLN A 283 -18.62 -5.55 9.60
N ALA A 284 -18.97 -5.65 10.88
CA ALA A 284 -18.07 -5.33 11.98
C ALA A 284 -16.81 -6.23 11.98
N GLY A 285 -16.98 -7.55 11.85
CA GLY A 285 -15.87 -8.49 11.79
C GLY A 285 -14.97 -8.30 10.56
N TYR A 286 -15.56 -8.03 9.39
CA TYR A 286 -14.78 -7.73 8.18
C TYR A 286 -13.93 -6.47 8.35
N ASN A 287 -14.55 -5.38 8.83
CA ASN A 287 -13.87 -4.10 8.98
C ASN A 287 -12.81 -4.13 10.08
N TYR A 288 -13.08 -4.86 11.17
CA TYR A 288 -12.06 -5.16 12.19
C TYR A 288 -10.84 -5.82 11.54
N PHE A 289 -11.04 -6.92 10.78
CA PHE A 289 -9.91 -7.62 10.16
C PHE A 289 -9.23 -6.80 9.06
N LEU A 290 -9.93 -5.89 8.39
CA LEU A 290 -9.33 -5.02 7.39
C LEU A 290 -8.30 -4.09 8.04
N VAL A 291 -8.68 -3.41 9.12
CA VAL A 291 -7.79 -2.48 9.84
C VAL A 291 -6.72 -3.24 10.62
N TYR A 292 -7.06 -4.41 11.19
CA TYR A 292 -6.09 -5.27 11.85
C TYR A 292 -5.01 -5.79 10.89
N TYR A 293 -5.40 -6.23 9.69
CA TYR A 293 -4.45 -6.72 8.68
C TYR A 293 -3.70 -5.63 7.94
N ASP A 294 -4.26 -4.43 7.85
CA ASP A 294 -3.50 -3.27 7.42
C ASP A 294 -2.23 -3.11 8.27
N GLY A 295 -2.32 -3.33 9.59
CA GLY A 295 -1.18 -3.45 10.49
C GLY A 295 -0.47 -2.14 10.80
N SER A 296 -0.86 -1.02 10.16
CA SER A 296 -0.32 0.31 10.45
C SER A 296 -0.93 0.94 11.70
N LEU A 297 -1.99 0.33 12.25
CA LEU A 297 -2.83 0.90 13.31
C LEU A 297 -3.23 2.34 12.97
N GLY A 298 -3.72 2.53 11.75
CA GLY A 298 -4.24 3.80 11.25
C GLY A 298 -3.22 4.74 10.62
N VAL A 299 -1.91 4.51 10.73
CA VAL A 299 -0.90 5.42 10.12
C VAL A 299 -1.10 5.57 8.61
N HIS A 300 -1.48 4.51 7.88
CA HIS A 300 -1.73 4.62 6.43
C HIS A 300 -2.85 5.60 6.08
N ASN A 301 -3.93 5.63 6.87
CA ASN A 301 -5.03 6.58 6.68
C ASN A 301 -5.80 6.83 7.99
N PRO A 302 -5.33 7.76 8.85
CA PRO A 302 -5.89 7.92 10.19
C PRO A 302 -7.38 8.27 10.21
N MET A 303 -7.83 9.11 9.29
CA MET A 303 -9.24 9.50 9.19
C MET A 303 -10.11 8.33 8.79
N PHE A 304 -9.71 7.58 7.76
CA PHE A 304 -10.49 6.46 7.26
C PHE A 304 -10.56 5.31 8.29
N ALA A 305 -9.44 4.93 8.91
CA ALA A 305 -9.40 3.84 9.87
C ALA A 305 -10.31 4.11 11.09
N VAL A 306 -10.20 5.29 11.70
CA VAL A 306 -11.05 5.71 12.83
C VAL A 306 -12.52 5.70 12.44
N GLN A 307 -12.88 6.37 11.34
CA GLN A 307 -14.28 6.42 10.90
C GLN A 307 -14.83 5.04 10.56
N LEU A 308 -14.04 4.16 9.93
CA LEU A 308 -14.49 2.80 9.60
C LEU A 308 -14.80 1.99 10.86
N LEU A 309 -13.95 2.06 11.89
CA LEU A 309 -14.18 1.34 13.14
C LEU A 309 -15.35 1.91 13.94
N GLN A 310 -15.43 3.24 14.10
CA GLN A 310 -16.54 3.90 14.79
C GLN A 310 -17.88 3.63 14.10
N GLN A 311 -17.94 3.70 12.76
CA GLN A 311 -19.16 3.36 12.02
C GLN A 311 -19.49 1.87 12.11
N SER A 312 -18.49 0.99 12.17
CA SER A 312 -18.73 -0.45 12.37
C SER A 312 -19.34 -0.73 13.75
N TYR A 313 -18.85 -0.05 14.79
CA TYR A 313 -19.44 -0.11 16.13
C TYR A 313 -20.89 0.37 16.10
N LYS A 314 -21.12 1.56 15.53
CA LYS A 314 -22.47 2.13 15.44
C LYS A 314 -23.47 1.26 14.69
N MET A 315 -23.05 0.66 13.57
CA MET A 315 -23.90 -0.26 12.81
C MET A 315 -24.22 -1.55 13.59
N LEU A 316 -23.29 -1.99 14.45
CA LEU A 316 -23.45 -3.18 15.27
C LEU A 316 -24.34 -2.94 16.50
N THR A 317 -24.14 -1.82 17.20
CA THR A 317 -24.76 -1.54 18.51
C THR A 317 -25.98 -0.63 18.42
N GLY A 318 -26.06 0.21 17.38
CA GLY A 318 -27.04 1.28 17.24
C GLY A 318 -26.60 2.62 17.84
N ASP A 319 -25.49 2.65 18.59
CA ASP A 319 -24.99 3.82 19.32
C ASP A 319 -23.57 4.18 18.89
N ASP A 320 -23.19 5.46 19.04
CA ASP A 320 -21.80 5.86 18.84
C ASP A 320 -20.89 5.22 19.92
N VAL A 321 -19.59 5.10 19.64
CA VAL A 321 -18.62 4.58 20.61
C VAL A 321 -18.70 5.44 21.89
N PRO A 322 -18.98 4.86 23.07
CA PRO A 322 -19.20 5.65 24.28
C PRO A 322 -17.98 6.51 24.62
N GLY A 323 -18.18 7.81 24.83
CA GLY A 323 -17.11 8.74 25.21
C GLY A 323 -16.22 9.20 24.05
N ALA A 324 -16.21 8.48 22.93
CA ALA A 324 -15.35 8.81 21.80
C ALA A 324 -15.77 10.10 21.09
N GLU A 325 -14.77 10.85 20.68
CA GLU A 325 -14.94 11.98 19.78
C GLU A 325 -14.93 11.51 18.32
N MET A 326 -15.79 12.14 17.52
CA MET A 326 -15.92 11.83 16.10
C MET A 326 -14.79 12.49 15.29
N ARG A 327 -14.36 11.81 14.22
CA ARG A 327 -13.40 12.34 13.24
C ARG A 327 -14.02 12.59 11.88
#